data_AF-A0A8H7E310-F1
#
_entry.id   AF-A0A8H7E310-F1
#
_cell.length_a   1.000
_cell.length_b   1.000
_cell.length_c   1.000
_cell.angle_alpha   90.00
_cell.angle_beta   90.00
_cell.angle_gamma   90.00
#
_symmetry.space_group_name_H-M   'P 1'
#
loop_
_entity.id
_entity.type
_entity.pdbx_description
1 polymer ?
#
loop_
_entity_poly.entity_id
_entity_poly.type
_entity_poly.pdbx_seq_one_letter_code
_entity_poly.pdbx_strand_id
1 'polypeptide(L)'
;MLRPRRDTRIPLRYRDKSPPQLPTNSNQRKRRRIDPEKVDRNNVDQALAVIAPAPECTDEPPTLISTELPHFEANYVQNRTGASRYTGLSELGFFKLFFSDFVVEILSKETNSYAESQLQAPLYPPLSLPSDCHWVPTTPAEIHVFLGINLYFGLYQLTLRTDYWKFHNLGQFMSRNRFELIHRYFSTNSAPPPPNAPWFYRNSTRG
;
A
#
# COMPACT_ATOMS: atom_id res chain seq x y z
N MET A 1 -50.31 -6.59 24.54
CA MET A 1 -50.91 -5.98 23.33
C MET A 1 -49.96 -6.19 22.16
N LEU A 2 -50.25 -7.19 21.33
CA LEU A 2 -49.46 -7.61 20.16
C LEU A 2 -49.94 -6.82 18.93
N ARG A 3 -49.03 -6.18 18.19
CA ARG A 3 -49.33 -5.65 16.84
C ARG A 3 -48.75 -6.59 15.78
N PRO A 4 -49.43 -6.79 14.63
CA PRO A 4 -49.18 -7.92 13.75
C PRO A 4 -48.13 -7.61 12.68
N ARG A 5 -47.44 -8.68 12.25
CA ARG A 5 -46.65 -8.77 11.02
C ARG A 5 -47.46 -8.30 9.82
N ARG A 6 -46.87 -7.44 8.98
CA ARG A 6 -47.31 -7.22 7.60
C ARG A 6 -46.31 -7.86 6.65
N ASP A 7 -46.68 -9.06 6.21
CA ASP A 7 -46.28 -9.63 4.94
C ASP A 7 -46.89 -8.78 3.81
N THR A 8 -46.05 -8.19 2.97
CA THR A 8 -46.46 -7.72 1.64
C THR A 8 -45.39 -8.07 0.61
N ARG A 9 -45.55 -9.29 0.09
CA ARG A 9 -45.45 -9.72 -1.30
C ARG A 9 -44.77 -8.75 -2.27
N ILE A 10 -43.63 -9.23 -2.75
CA ILE A 10 -42.94 -8.90 -4.00
C ILE A 10 -43.95 -8.91 -5.17
N PRO A 11 -44.00 -7.87 -6.02
CA PRO A 11 -44.59 -7.98 -7.34
C PRO A 11 -43.54 -8.48 -8.34
N LEU A 12 -43.61 -9.77 -8.65
CA LEU A 12 -43.18 -10.32 -9.94
C LEU A 12 -44.15 -9.82 -11.00
N ARG A 13 -43.68 -9.15 -12.07
CA ARG A 13 -44.10 -9.29 -13.48
C ARG A 13 -43.54 -8.16 -14.36
N TYR A 14 -42.55 -8.48 -15.20
CA TYR A 14 -42.58 -8.35 -16.68
C TYR A 14 -41.17 -8.72 -17.19
N ARG A 15 -40.99 -9.91 -17.77
CA ARG A 15 -41.12 -10.20 -19.20
C ARG A 15 -39.82 -9.91 -19.94
N ASP A 16 -39.11 -11.01 -20.21
CA ASP A 16 -38.51 -11.34 -21.50
C ASP A 16 -37.63 -10.26 -22.14
N LYS A 17 -36.33 -10.31 -21.80
CA LYS A 17 -35.26 -9.79 -22.65
C LYS A 17 -34.14 -10.82 -22.69
N SER A 18 -34.10 -11.55 -23.80
CA SER A 18 -32.97 -12.39 -24.21
C SER A 18 -31.64 -11.64 -24.09
N PRO A 19 -30.51 -12.34 -23.85
CA PRO A 19 -29.20 -11.71 -23.70
C PRO A 19 -28.83 -10.90 -24.96
N PRO A 20 -28.14 -9.75 -24.84
CA PRO A 20 -27.57 -9.06 -25.99
C PRO A 20 -26.57 -9.99 -26.69
N GLN A 21 -26.88 -10.31 -27.95
CA GLN A 21 -26.01 -11.06 -28.85
C GLN A 21 -24.69 -10.28 -29.06
N LEU A 22 -23.57 -10.95 -28.84
CA LEU A 22 -22.24 -10.48 -29.23
C LEU A 22 -22.22 -10.24 -30.75
N PRO A 23 -21.61 -9.15 -31.25
CA PRO A 23 -21.42 -9.00 -32.69
C PRO A 23 -20.47 -10.10 -33.19
N THR A 24 -21.03 -11.02 -33.97
CA THR A 24 -20.32 -11.96 -34.84
C THR A 24 -19.53 -11.17 -35.87
N ASN A 25 -18.21 -11.06 -35.66
CA ASN A 25 -17.30 -10.55 -36.67
C ASN A 25 -16.39 -11.69 -37.13
N SER A 26 -16.84 -12.37 -38.17
CA SER A 26 -16.08 -13.35 -38.95
C SER A 26 -14.99 -12.62 -39.74
N ASN A 27 -13.84 -12.38 -39.11
CA ASN A 27 -12.62 -12.02 -39.82
C ASN A 27 -11.53 -13.03 -39.49
N GLN A 28 -11.39 -13.99 -40.40
CA GLN A 28 -10.34 -14.99 -40.40
C GLN A 28 -8.97 -14.29 -40.38
N ARG A 29 -8.27 -14.32 -39.24
CA ARG A 29 -6.83 -14.03 -39.19
C ARG A 29 -6.10 -15.16 -39.90
N LYS A 30 -5.88 -14.96 -41.20
CA LYS A 30 -4.97 -15.74 -42.05
C LYS A 30 -3.58 -15.65 -41.42
N ARG A 31 -3.20 -16.69 -40.66
CA ARG A 31 -1.84 -16.86 -40.14
C ARG A 31 -0.90 -16.91 -41.35
N ARG A 32 -0.15 -15.83 -41.58
CA ARG A 32 0.98 -15.86 -42.51
C ARG A 32 1.99 -16.85 -41.94
N ARG A 33 2.17 -18.00 -42.60
CA ARG A 33 3.36 -18.84 -42.42
C ARG A 33 4.56 -17.98 -42.81
N ILE A 34 5.52 -17.85 -41.90
CA ILE A 34 6.83 -17.30 -42.21
C ILE A 34 7.64 -18.49 -42.70
N ASP A 35 8.05 -18.44 -43.97
CA ASP A 35 8.93 -19.46 -44.55
C ASP A 35 10.32 -19.35 -43.91
N PRO A 36 10.91 -20.46 -43.42
CA PRO A 36 12.16 -20.42 -42.65
C PRO A 36 13.43 -20.20 -43.49
N GLU A 37 13.31 -19.94 -44.80
CA GLU A 37 14.45 -19.96 -45.72
C GLU A 37 14.96 -18.56 -46.12
N LYS A 38 15.04 -17.63 -45.16
CA LYS A 38 15.78 -16.38 -45.35
C LYS A 38 16.25 -15.76 -44.04
N VAL A 39 16.96 -16.56 -43.23
CA VAL A 39 17.84 -16.01 -42.20
C VAL A 39 19.22 -15.89 -42.82
N ASP A 40 19.67 -14.65 -42.95
CA ASP A 40 20.97 -14.27 -43.47
C ASP A 40 22.08 -14.88 -42.60
N ARG A 41 22.73 -15.93 -43.10
CA ARG A 41 23.72 -16.73 -42.37
C ARG A 41 24.96 -15.94 -41.98
N ASN A 42 25.19 -14.77 -42.57
CA ASN A 42 26.40 -13.98 -42.31
C ASN A 42 26.37 -13.18 -41.01
N ASN A 43 25.22 -13.08 -40.32
CA ASN A 43 25.10 -12.31 -39.07
C ASN A 43 25.18 -13.20 -37.80
N VAL A 44 25.17 -14.53 -37.96
CA VAL A 44 25.32 -15.45 -36.83
C VAL A 44 26.78 -15.68 -36.47
N ASP A 45 27.67 -15.62 -37.46
CA ASP A 45 29.11 -15.85 -37.28
C ASP A 45 29.82 -14.66 -36.61
N GLN A 46 29.31 -13.43 -36.79
CA GLN A 46 29.82 -12.24 -36.09
C GLN A 46 29.36 -12.15 -34.63
N ALA A 47 28.25 -12.80 -34.26
CA ALA A 47 27.78 -12.87 -32.88
C ALA A 47 28.49 -13.96 -32.04
N LEU A 48 29.13 -14.95 -32.68
CA LEU A 48 29.87 -16.02 -31.99
C LEU A 48 31.33 -15.66 -31.65
N ALA A 49 31.90 -14.62 -32.27
CA ALA A 49 33.32 -14.28 -32.12
C ALA A 49 33.65 -13.35 -30.94
N VAL A 50 32.66 -12.95 -30.13
CA VAL A 50 32.85 -12.08 -28.94
C VAL A 50 32.33 -12.77 -27.68
N ILE A 51 32.58 -14.08 -27.56
CA ILE A 51 32.57 -14.74 -26.26
C ILE A 51 34.03 -15.01 -25.95
N ALA A 52 34.63 -14.11 -25.17
CA ALA A 52 35.87 -14.40 -24.49
C ALA A 52 35.70 -15.74 -23.76
N PRO A 53 36.67 -16.68 -23.83
CA PRO A 53 36.58 -17.89 -23.05
C PRO A 53 36.37 -17.51 -21.59
N ALA A 54 35.33 -18.09 -20.99
CA ALA A 54 35.04 -17.91 -19.57
C ALA A 54 36.33 -18.23 -18.79
N PRO A 55 36.69 -17.43 -17.76
CA PRO A 55 37.84 -17.73 -16.95
C PRO A 55 37.72 -19.16 -16.43
N GLU A 56 38.77 -19.93 -16.67
CA GLU A 56 38.92 -21.32 -16.26
C GLU A 56 38.51 -21.44 -14.78
N CYS A 57 37.52 -22.30 -14.50
CA CYS A 57 37.05 -22.57 -13.16
C CYS A 57 38.15 -23.35 -12.43
N THR A 58 39.16 -22.63 -11.92
CA THR A 58 40.12 -23.18 -10.98
C THR A 58 39.37 -23.54 -9.70
N ASP A 59 39.31 -24.84 -9.38
CA ASP A 59 38.77 -25.43 -8.14
C ASP A 59 39.60 -25.07 -6.88
N GLU A 60 40.26 -23.92 -6.87
CA GLU A 60 40.91 -23.40 -5.66
C GLU A 60 39.84 -22.75 -4.79
N PRO A 61 39.62 -23.25 -3.55
CA PRO A 61 38.65 -22.66 -2.65
C PRO A 61 39.03 -21.19 -2.42
N PRO A 62 38.08 -20.24 -2.48
CA PRO A 62 38.39 -18.85 -2.23
C PRO A 62 39.08 -18.73 -0.87
N THR A 63 40.30 -18.20 -0.87
CA THR A 63 41.08 -17.97 0.34
C THR A 63 40.17 -17.25 1.32
N LEU A 64 39.83 -17.92 2.44
CA LEU A 64 38.94 -17.37 3.44
C LEU A 64 39.50 -16.02 3.87
N ILE A 65 38.83 -14.94 3.45
CA ILE A 65 39.01 -13.62 4.01
C ILE A 65 38.87 -13.84 5.52
N SER A 66 39.95 -13.54 6.24
CA SER A 66 40.17 -13.68 7.69
C SER A 66 38.95 -14.19 8.47
N THR A 67 39.08 -15.36 9.07
CA THR A 67 38.07 -16.02 9.93
C THR A 67 37.67 -15.22 11.17
N GLU A 68 38.21 -14.03 11.37
CA GLU A 68 37.88 -13.18 12.49
C GLU A 68 36.87 -12.12 12.07
N LEU A 69 35.64 -12.26 12.57
CA LEU A 69 34.65 -11.18 12.50
C LEU A 69 35.30 -9.90 13.04
N PRO A 70 35.16 -8.76 12.35
CA PRO A 70 35.65 -7.49 12.88
C PRO A 70 35.05 -7.27 14.26
N HIS A 71 35.92 -7.10 15.25
CA HIS A 71 35.55 -6.88 16.63
C HIS A 71 34.72 -5.60 16.73
N PHE A 72 33.40 -5.75 16.90
CA PHE A 72 32.51 -4.63 17.16
C PHE A 72 32.55 -4.31 18.66
N GLU A 73 33.21 -3.21 19.00
CA GLU A 73 33.07 -2.62 20.32
C GLU A 73 31.90 -1.63 20.27
N ALA A 74 30.82 -1.95 20.97
CA ALA A 74 29.71 -1.01 21.10
C ALA A 74 30.23 0.24 21.82
N ASN A 75 30.36 1.34 21.08
CA ASN A 75 30.46 2.65 21.70
C ASN A 75 29.16 2.89 22.45
N TYR A 76 29.12 2.53 23.73
CA TYR A 76 28.09 2.99 24.63
C TYR A 76 28.17 4.51 24.60
N VAL A 77 27.25 5.14 23.89
CA VAL A 77 27.06 6.58 23.96
C VAL A 77 26.89 6.85 25.45
N GLN A 78 27.89 7.46 26.07
CA GLN A 78 27.75 7.94 27.44
C GLN A 78 26.49 8.77 27.42
N ASN A 79 25.49 8.34 28.19
CA ASN A 79 24.22 9.04 28.28
C ASN A 79 24.57 10.50 28.52
N ARG A 80 24.37 11.35 27.51
CA ARG A 80 24.53 12.79 27.68
C ARG A 80 23.42 13.16 28.63
N THR A 81 23.71 13.16 29.92
CA THR A 81 22.90 13.70 31.01
C THR A 81 22.88 15.24 30.92
N GLY A 82 22.71 15.76 29.71
CA GLY A 82 22.25 17.13 29.54
C GLY A 82 20.81 17.16 30.03
N ALA A 83 20.51 18.08 30.96
CA ALA A 83 19.14 18.34 31.34
C ALA A 83 18.31 18.52 30.07
N SER A 84 17.19 17.79 29.97
CA SER A 84 16.26 17.95 28.85
C SER A 84 15.95 19.44 28.71
N ARG A 85 16.11 20.01 27.51
CA ARG A 85 15.67 21.38 27.23
C ARG A 85 14.15 21.54 27.32
N TYR A 86 13.45 20.42 27.43
CA TYR A 86 12.00 20.31 27.52
C TYR A 86 11.64 19.81 28.93
N THR A 87 11.81 20.66 29.94
CA THR A 87 11.28 20.41 31.29
C THR A 87 9.87 20.97 31.42
N GLY A 88 8.99 20.26 32.15
CA GLY A 88 7.64 20.74 32.45
C GLY A 88 6.61 20.62 31.33
N LEU A 89 6.92 19.92 30.23
CA LEU A 89 5.91 19.58 29.22
C LEU A 89 5.03 18.42 29.70
N SER A 90 3.73 18.48 29.40
CA SER A 90 2.87 17.30 29.44
C SER A 90 3.26 16.31 28.35
N GLU A 91 2.85 15.06 28.49
CA GLU A 91 3.10 13.98 27.52
C GLU A 91 2.57 14.35 26.13
N LEU A 92 1.40 14.97 26.08
CA LEU A 92 0.82 15.50 24.84
C LEU A 92 1.65 16.67 24.28
N GLY A 93 2.13 17.57 25.14
CA GLY A 93 3.01 18.66 24.74
C GLY A 93 4.31 18.16 24.11
N PHE A 94 4.88 17.10 24.68
CA PHE A 94 6.06 16.42 24.13
C PHE A 94 5.76 15.77 22.77
N PHE A 95 4.63 15.06 22.64
CA PHE A 95 4.20 14.48 21.36
C PHE A 95 4.06 15.53 20.25
N LYS A 96 3.48 16.70 20.57
CA LYS A 96 3.29 17.81 19.64
C LYS A 96 4.59 18.46 19.15
N LEU A 97 5.74 18.18 19.77
CA LEU A 97 7.04 18.59 19.23
C LEU A 97 7.38 17.85 17.92
N PHE A 98 6.88 16.62 17.77
CA PHE A 98 7.09 15.79 16.58
C PHE A 98 5.94 15.93 15.59
N PHE A 99 4.71 15.89 16.10
CA PHE A 99 3.50 16.06 15.31
C PHE A 99 2.86 17.40 15.65
N SER A 100 3.46 18.46 15.12
CA SER A 100 2.91 19.81 15.26
C SER A 100 1.59 19.93 14.51
N ASP A 101 0.76 20.91 14.89
CA ASP A 101 -0.54 21.11 14.25
C ASP A 101 -0.39 21.32 12.72
N PHE A 102 0.69 21.98 12.29
CA PHE A 102 1.05 22.16 10.88
C PHE A 102 1.35 20.82 10.16
N VAL A 103 2.13 19.93 10.78
CA VAL A 103 2.43 18.62 10.20
C VAL A 103 1.14 17.81 10.05
N VAL A 104 0.29 17.84 11.07
CA VAL A 104 -0.98 17.09 11.05
C VAL A 104 -1.95 17.65 10.01
N GLU A 105 -1.97 18.97 9.81
CA GLU A 105 -2.74 19.60 8.74
C GLU A 105 -2.27 19.14 7.36
N ILE A 106 -0.96 19.09 7.11
CA ILE A 106 -0.40 18.56 5.86
C ILE A 106 -0.82 17.09 5.68
N LEU A 107 -0.66 16.25 6.70
CA LEU A 107 -1.05 14.84 6.63
C LEU A 107 -2.52 14.68 6.26
N SER A 108 -3.39 15.49 6.87
CA SER A 108 -4.82 15.49 6.57
C SER A 108 -5.09 15.86 5.11
N LYS A 109 -4.44 16.92 4.61
CA LYS A 109 -4.60 17.39 3.23
C LYS A 109 -4.09 16.38 2.20
N GLU A 110 -2.88 15.86 2.40
CA GLU A 110 -2.27 14.90 1.47
C GLU A 110 -3.04 13.57 1.44
N THR A 111 -3.52 13.11 2.60
CA THR A 111 -4.38 11.92 2.70
C THR A 111 -5.69 12.11 1.91
N ASN A 112 -6.32 13.28 2.02
CA ASN A 112 -7.55 13.60 1.28
C ASN A 112 -7.30 13.65 -0.23
N SER A 113 -6.25 14.37 -0.65
CA SER A 113 -5.85 14.47 -2.07
C SER A 113 -5.54 13.09 -2.66
N TYR A 114 -4.81 12.25 -1.91
CA TYR A 114 -4.51 10.90 -2.33
C TYR A 114 -5.77 10.04 -2.47
N ALA A 115 -6.68 10.06 -1.47
CA ALA A 115 -7.93 9.32 -1.55
C ALA A 115 -8.78 9.72 -2.76
N GLU A 116 -8.92 11.02 -3.03
CA GLU A 116 -9.62 11.54 -4.20
C GLU A 116 -9.00 11.03 -5.51
N SER A 117 -7.66 11.06 -5.62
CA SER A 117 -6.95 10.56 -6.80
C SER A 117 -7.20 9.07 -7.05
N GLN A 118 -7.25 8.26 -5.99
CA GLN A 118 -7.49 6.82 -6.08
C GLN A 118 -8.93 6.50 -6.45
N LEU A 119 -9.90 7.28 -5.96
CA LEU A 119 -11.31 7.12 -6.30
C LEU A 119 -11.62 7.51 -7.75
N GLN A 120 -10.85 8.43 -8.33
CA GLN A 120 -10.99 8.88 -9.72
C GLN A 120 -10.20 7.99 -10.72
N ALA A 121 -9.30 7.13 -10.25
CA ALA A 121 -8.47 6.30 -11.12
C ALA A 121 -9.29 5.22 -11.86
N PRO A 122 -9.31 5.20 -13.21
CA PRO A 122 -10.11 4.25 -13.99
C PRO A 122 -9.58 2.80 -13.97
N LEU A 123 -8.40 2.57 -13.41
CA LEU A 123 -7.59 1.36 -13.64
C LEU A 123 -7.71 0.29 -12.55
N TYR A 124 -8.40 0.56 -11.46
CA TYR A 124 -8.57 -0.42 -10.40
C TYR A 124 -10.06 -0.53 -10.03
N PRO A 125 -10.66 -1.73 -10.08
CA PRO A 125 -11.95 -1.91 -9.43
C PRO A 125 -11.79 -1.44 -7.98
N PRO A 126 -12.72 -0.64 -7.43
CA PRO A 126 -12.63 -0.18 -6.06
C PRO A 126 -12.40 -1.41 -5.19
N LEU A 127 -11.22 -1.51 -4.58
CA LEU A 127 -10.81 -2.62 -3.73
C LEU A 127 -11.92 -2.83 -2.72
N SER A 128 -12.74 -3.87 -2.97
CA SER A 128 -14.10 -4.06 -2.47
C SER A 128 -14.28 -3.48 -1.07
N LEU A 129 -14.61 -2.20 -1.03
CA LEU A 129 -15.09 -1.57 0.19
C LEU A 129 -16.47 -2.17 0.41
N PRO A 130 -16.84 -2.53 1.65
CA PRO A 130 -18.23 -2.83 1.96
C PRO A 130 -19.09 -1.72 1.36
N SER A 131 -20.22 -2.07 0.73
CA SER A 131 -21.06 -1.14 -0.04
C SER A 131 -21.49 0.11 0.74
N ASP A 132 -21.40 0.06 2.07
CA ASP A 132 -21.75 1.14 2.98
C ASP A 132 -20.57 2.06 3.37
N CYS A 133 -19.35 1.74 2.91
CA CYS A 133 -18.11 2.39 3.32
C CYS A 133 -17.64 3.36 2.23
N HIS A 134 -18.20 4.58 2.25
CA HIS A 134 -17.79 5.67 1.37
C HIS A 134 -16.67 6.50 2.02
N TRP A 135 -15.76 7.01 1.19
CA TRP A 135 -14.73 7.94 1.65
C TRP A 135 -15.36 9.27 2.05
N VAL A 136 -14.95 9.77 3.21
CA VAL A 136 -15.24 11.12 3.69
C VAL A 136 -13.91 11.79 3.99
N PRO A 137 -13.66 13.04 3.55
CA PRO A 137 -12.43 13.74 3.83
C PRO A 137 -12.10 13.71 5.34
N THR A 138 -10.86 13.39 5.68
CA THR A 138 -10.36 13.40 7.05
C THR A 138 -10.03 14.81 7.50
N THR A 139 -10.14 15.04 8.81
CA THR A 139 -9.77 16.30 9.46
C THR A 139 -8.46 16.16 10.26
N PRO A 140 -7.76 17.26 10.58
CA PRO A 140 -6.59 17.21 11.44
C PRO A 140 -6.87 16.57 12.81
N ALA A 141 -8.07 16.76 13.36
CA ALA A 141 -8.50 16.13 14.60
C ALA A 141 -8.62 14.60 14.46
N GLU A 142 -9.20 14.11 13.36
CA GLU A 142 -9.26 12.67 13.07
C GLU A 142 -7.86 12.08 12.88
N ILE A 143 -6.93 12.81 12.25
CA ILE A 143 -5.53 12.35 12.12
C ILE A 143 -4.85 12.25 13.49
N HIS A 144 -5.08 13.18 14.42
CA HIS A 144 -4.55 13.05 15.79
C HIS A 144 -5.08 11.78 16.48
N VAL A 145 -6.38 11.49 16.34
CA VAL A 145 -6.98 10.26 16.89
C VAL A 145 -6.38 9.02 16.24
N PHE A 146 -6.22 9.03 14.91
CA PHE A 146 -5.58 7.96 14.16
C PHE A 146 -4.14 7.70 14.64
N LEU A 147 -3.33 8.75 14.81
CA LEU A 147 -1.97 8.63 15.34
C LEU A 147 -1.95 8.11 16.79
N GLY A 148 -2.88 8.57 17.62
CA GLY A 148 -3.05 8.07 18.99
C GLY A 148 -3.38 6.59 19.05
N ILE A 149 -4.26 6.10 18.16
CA ILE A 149 -4.57 4.67 18.04
C ILE A 149 -3.34 3.87 17.58
N ASN A 150 -2.55 4.38 16.63
CA ASN A 150 -1.33 3.71 16.19
C ASN A 150 -0.28 3.62 17.30
N LEU A 151 -0.13 4.68 18.12
CA LEU A 151 0.71 4.64 19.31
C LEU A 151 0.20 3.59 20.32
N TYR A 152 -1.11 3.49 20.49
CA TYR A 152 -1.72 2.51 21.38
C TYR A 152 -1.41 1.06 20.98
N PHE A 153 -1.36 0.75 19.68
CA PHE A 153 -0.92 -0.57 19.18
C PHE A 153 0.53 -0.89 19.52
N GLY A 154 1.37 0.13 19.71
CA GLY A 154 2.74 -0.06 20.20
C GLY A 154 2.81 -0.44 21.68
N LEU A 155 1.80 -0.05 22.48
CA LEU A 155 1.73 -0.33 23.91
C LEU A 155 1.15 -1.71 24.22
N TYR A 156 0.15 -2.12 23.44
CA TYR A 156 -0.52 -3.42 23.60
C TYR A 156 -0.35 -4.22 22.33
N GLN A 157 0.19 -5.43 22.43
CA GLN A 157 0.40 -6.30 21.27
C GLN A 157 -0.72 -7.35 21.19
N LEU A 158 -1.70 -7.11 20.32
CA LEU A 158 -2.68 -8.13 19.93
C LEU A 158 -2.36 -8.72 18.55
N THR A 159 -2.72 -9.98 18.35
CA THR A 159 -2.45 -10.71 17.10
C THR A 159 -3.21 -10.15 15.91
N LEU A 160 -4.46 -9.70 16.12
CA LEU A 160 -5.30 -9.14 15.08
C LEU A 160 -5.65 -7.69 15.38
N ARG A 161 -5.50 -6.82 14.37
CA ARG A 161 -5.90 -5.41 14.45
C ARG A 161 -7.39 -5.22 14.80
N THR A 162 -8.24 -6.16 14.38
CA THR A 162 -9.68 -6.07 14.64
C THR A 162 -10.05 -6.31 16.10
N ASP A 163 -9.17 -6.95 16.88
CA ASP A 163 -9.43 -7.30 18.27
C ASP A 163 -9.29 -6.10 19.21
N TYR A 164 -8.51 -5.07 18.84
CA TYR A 164 -8.44 -3.84 19.63
C TYR A 164 -9.80 -3.15 19.79
N TRP A 165 -10.65 -3.20 18.77
CA TRP A 165 -12.01 -2.64 18.86
C TRP A 165 -12.95 -3.47 19.73
N LYS A 166 -12.66 -4.75 19.95
CA LYS A 166 -13.46 -5.63 20.80
C LYS A 166 -13.04 -5.51 22.27
N PHE A 167 -11.74 -5.51 22.55
CA PHE A 167 -11.22 -5.63 23.91
C PHE A 167 -10.85 -4.29 24.55
N HIS A 168 -10.48 -3.28 23.76
CA HIS A 168 -9.94 -2.00 24.27
C HIS A 168 -10.86 -0.80 24.02
N ASN A 169 -12.11 -1.05 23.60
CA ASN A 169 -13.13 -0.03 23.35
C ASN A 169 -12.64 1.17 22.50
N LEU A 170 -11.81 0.92 21.49
CA LEU A 170 -11.31 1.98 20.59
C LEU A 170 -12.43 2.63 19.76
N GLY A 171 -13.58 1.96 19.67
CA GLY A 171 -14.77 2.47 18.98
C GLY A 171 -15.30 3.80 19.53
N GLN A 172 -14.98 4.15 20.78
CA GLN A 172 -15.34 5.45 21.36
C GLN A 172 -14.60 6.63 20.73
N PHE A 173 -13.41 6.39 20.13
CA PHE A 173 -12.59 7.43 19.51
C PHE A 173 -12.73 7.43 18.00
N MET A 174 -12.70 6.25 17.39
CA MET A 174 -12.84 6.08 15.94
C MET A 174 -13.41 4.70 15.65
N SER A 175 -14.37 4.59 14.73
CA SER A 175 -14.88 3.29 14.33
C SER A 175 -13.80 2.48 13.59
N ARG A 176 -13.84 1.16 13.68
CA ARG A 176 -12.89 0.28 12.99
C ARG A 176 -12.87 0.55 11.48
N ASN A 177 -14.04 0.68 10.87
CA ASN A 177 -14.14 0.91 9.43
C ASN A 177 -13.53 2.27 9.04
N ARG A 178 -13.73 3.31 9.86
CA ARG A 178 -13.11 4.63 9.62
C ARG A 178 -11.58 4.55 9.76
N PHE A 179 -11.09 3.83 10.76
CA PHE A 179 -9.65 3.61 10.92
C PHE A 179 -9.04 2.90 9.71
N GLU A 180 -9.62 1.79 9.25
CA GLU A 180 -9.11 1.06 8.09
C GLU A 180 -9.18 1.89 6.80
N LEU A 181 -10.22 2.72 6.65
CA LEU A 181 -10.32 3.68 5.54
C LEU A 181 -9.17 4.69 5.57
N ILE A 182 -8.95 5.35 6.70
CA ILE A 182 -7.87 6.33 6.85
C ILE A 182 -6.52 5.63 6.64
N HIS A 183 -6.31 4.45 7.26
CA HIS A 183 -5.08 3.67 7.10
C HIS A 183 -4.78 3.36 5.63
N ARG A 184 -5.78 2.96 4.84
CA ARG A 184 -5.63 2.64 3.41
C ARG A 184 -5.22 3.84 2.56
N TYR A 185 -5.71 5.03 2.89
CA TYR A 185 -5.44 6.25 2.12
C TYR A 185 -4.40 7.17 2.76
N PHE A 186 -3.81 6.76 3.88
CA PHE A 186 -2.83 7.56 4.58
C PHE A 186 -1.61 7.78 3.69
N SER A 187 -1.34 9.05 3.36
CA SER A 187 -0.22 9.42 2.52
C SER A 187 0.43 10.70 3.02
N THR A 188 1.75 10.78 2.87
CA THR A 188 2.57 11.97 3.13
C THR A 188 2.82 12.79 1.88
N ASN A 189 2.48 12.26 0.70
CA ASN A 189 2.64 12.92 -0.58
C ASN A 189 1.58 12.40 -1.57
N SER A 190 0.71 13.28 -2.04
CA SER A 190 -0.31 12.96 -3.03
C SER A 190 0.18 13.11 -4.48
N ALA A 191 1.43 13.51 -4.71
CA ALA A 191 1.95 13.64 -6.07
C ALA A 191 1.95 12.28 -6.79
N PRO A 192 1.40 12.22 -8.02
CA PRO A 192 1.47 10.99 -8.80
C PRO A 192 2.93 10.65 -9.09
N PRO A 193 3.31 9.37 -9.08
CA PRO A 193 4.66 8.96 -9.44
C PRO A 193 4.96 9.40 -10.89
N PRO A 194 6.21 9.80 -11.20
CA PRO A 194 6.56 10.23 -12.55
C PRO A 194 6.27 9.12 -13.59
N PRO A 195 6.01 9.46 -14.87
CA PRO A 195 5.59 8.48 -15.89
C PRO A 195 6.51 7.27 -16.06
N ASN A 196 7.82 7.45 -15.78
CA ASN A 196 8.86 6.41 -15.85
C ASN A 196 9.40 6.01 -14.47
N ALA A 197 8.60 6.20 -13.41
CA ALA A 197 9.03 5.84 -12.08
C ALA A 197 9.32 4.31 -11.99
N PRO A 198 10.44 3.92 -11.35
CA PRO A 198 10.73 2.52 -11.06
C PRO A 198 9.56 1.80 -10.37
N TRP A 199 9.50 0.48 -10.51
CA TRP A 199 8.40 -0.36 -10.01
C TRP A 199 8.10 -0.20 -8.51
N PHE A 200 9.08 0.23 -7.70
CA PHE A 200 8.88 0.47 -6.26
C PHE A 200 8.03 1.72 -5.96
N TYR A 201 7.96 2.70 -6.87
CA TYR A 201 7.00 3.82 -6.78
C TYR A 201 5.57 3.39 -7.09
N ARG A 202 5.39 2.26 -7.80
CA ARG A 202 4.08 1.67 -8.08
C ARG A 202 3.48 0.93 -6.88
N ASN A 203 4.28 0.65 -5.86
CA ASN A 203 3.89 -0.14 -4.69
C ASN A 203 3.68 0.72 -3.43
N SER A 204 4.02 2.01 -3.45
CA SER A 204 3.64 2.96 -2.38
C SER A 204 2.12 3.12 -2.24
N THR A 205 1.36 2.63 -3.21
CA THR A 205 -0.11 2.59 -3.22
C THR A 205 -0.68 1.25 -2.71
N ARG A 206 0.16 0.37 -2.15
CA ARG A 206 -0.25 -0.90 -1.54
C ARG A 206 0.22 -0.95 -0.07
N GLY A 207 -0.57 -0.37 0.81
CA GLY A 207 -0.45 -0.46 2.27
C GLY A 207 -1.79 -0.22 2.93
#